data_AF-A0A7D5KK07-F1
#
_entry.id   AF-A0A7D5KK07-F1
#
_cell.length_a   1.000
_cell.length_b   1.000
_cell.length_c   1.000
_cell.angle_alpha   90.00
_cell.angle_beta   90.00
_cell.angle_gamma   90.00
#
_symmetry.space_group_name_H-M   'P 1'
#
loop_
_entity.id
_entity.type
_entity.pdbx_description
1 polymer ?
#
loop_
_entity_poly.entity_id
_entity_poly.type
_entity_poly.pdbx_seq_one_letter_code
_entity_poly.pdbx_strand_id
1 'polypeptide(L)'
;MHWNRRRDLEGGKELGVWLLVDDGAVDEELYVETHEYRGGGFDVYTATPDGEWTHEGEFADVDSAFERALDVIESSSHPLEGSRPE
;
A
#
# COMPACT_ATOMS: atom_id res chain seq x y z
N MET A 1 -9.80 -0.02 -13.56
CA MET A 1 -9.11 0.35 -12.30
C MET A 1 -9.54 -0.57 -11.17
N HIS A 2 -8.61 -1.38 -10.66
CA HIS A 2 -8.80 -2.18 -9.45
C HIS A 2 -7.45 -2.28 -8.71
N TRP A 3 -7.50 -2.27 -7.38
CA TRP A 3 -6.31 -2.43 -6.55
C TRP A 3 -5.94 -3.90 -6.45
N ASN A 4 -4.67 -4.25 -6.65
CA ASN A 4 -4.14 -5.60 -6.49
C ASN A 4 -3.17 -5.63 -5.32
N ARG A 5 -3.43 -6.47 -4.32
CA ARG A 5 -2.45 -6.70 -3.24
C ARG A 5 -1.30 -7.55 -3.76
N ARG A 6 -0.11 -6.98 -3.78
CA ARG A 6 1.16 -7.67 -4.02
C ARG A 6 1.82 -7.96 -2.67
N ARG A 7 2.19 -9.23 -2.45
CA ARG A 7 3.05 -9.59 -1.31
C ARG A 7 4.49 -9.41 -1.76
N ASP A 8 5.10 -8.32 -1.34
CA ASP A 8 6.53 -8.10 -1.57
C ASP A 8 7.32 -8.38 -0.29
N LEU A 9 8.54 -8.88 -0.47
CA LEU A 9 9.44 -9.32 0.60
C LEU A 9 10.78 -8.63 0.38
N GLU A 10 10.89 -7.37 0.77
CA GLU A 10 12.16 -6.67 0.70
C GLU A 10 12.95 -6.94 2.00
N GLY A 11 14.20 -7.41 1.85
CA GLY A 11 15.08 -7.70 3.00
C GLY A 11 14.57 -8.80 3.96
N GLY A 12 13.59 -9.61 3.55
CA GLY A 12 13.00 -10.68 4.37
C GLY A 12 11.83 -10.25 5.26
N LYS A 13 11.27 -9.05 5.06
CA LYS A 13 10.10 -8.54 5.80
C LYS A 13 8.93 -8.36 4.83
N GLU A 14 7.73 -8.76 5.26
CA GLU A 14 6.52 -8.61 4.44
C GLU A 14 6.13 -7.13 4.40
N LEU A 15 6.27 -6.53 3.23
CA LEU A 15 5.79 -5.18 2.94
C LEU A 15 4.38 -5.30 2.34
N GLY A 16 3.44 -4.51 2.84
CA GLY A 16 2.13 -4.39 2.23
C GLY A 16 2.28 -3.55 0.97
N VAL A 17 2.08 -4.13 -0.21
CA VAL A 17 2.09 -3.37 -1.47
C VAL A 17 0.76 -3.58 -2.18
N TRP A 18 0.21 -2.51 -2.73
CA TRP A 18 -0.98 -2.54 -3.56
C TRP A 18 -0.71 -1.77 -4.85
N LEU A 19 -1.23 -2.28 -5.95
CA LEU A 19 -1.07 -1.69 -7.27
C LEU A 19 -2.45 -1.39 -7.84
N LEU A 20 -2.76 -0.13 -8.11
CA LEU A 20 -3.95 0.26 -8.85
C LEU A 20 -3.68 -0.02 -10.32
N VAL A 21 -4.36 -1.03 -10.85
CA VAL A 21 -4.17 -1.46 -12.24
C VAL A 21 -5.36 -1.00 -13.09
N ASP A 22 -5.07 -0.36 -14.21
CA ASP A 22 -6.00 -0.06 -15.29
C ASP A 22 -5.52 -0.64 -16.61
N ASP A 23 -6.34 -1.48 -17.25
CA ASP A 23 -6.05 -2.10 -18.55
C ASP A 23 -4.62 -2.72 -18.68
N GLY A 24 -4.08 -3.25 -17.57
CA GLY A 24 -2.75 -3.86 -17.51
C GLY A 24 -1.58 -2.89 -17.27
N ALA A 25 -1.85 -1.60 -17.10
CA ALA A 25 -0.90 -0.59 -16.64
C ALA A 25 -1.13 -0.27 -15.15
N VAL A 26 -0.05 0.06 -14.44
CA VAL A 26 -0.10 0.54 -13.06
C VAL A 26 -0.30 2.05 -13.09
N ASP A 27 -1.40 2.52 -12.49
CA ASP A 27 -1.76 3.93 -12.40
C ASP A 27 -1.28 4.55 -11.08
N GLU A 28 -1.33 3.78 -10.00
CA GLU A 28 -0.86 4.18 -8.68
C GLU A 28 -0.36 2.97 -7.90
N GLU A 29 0.62 3.18 -7.04
CA GLU A 29 1.19 2.18 -6.15
C GLU A 29 1.04 2.66 -4.71
N LEU A 30 0.68 1.75 -3.81
CA LEU A 30 0.54 2.03 -2.38
C LEU A 30 1.42 1.05 -1.62
N TYR A 31 2.12 1.55 -0.63
CA TYR A 31 3.12 0.80 0.09
C TYR A 31 2.99 1.05 1.59
N VAL A 32 3.26 -0.01 2.36
CA VAL A 32 3.41 0.00 3.81
C VAL A 32 4.82 -0.51 4.12
N GLU A 33 5.69 0.39 4.55
CA GLU A 33 7.08 0.11 4.92
C GLU A 33 7.29 0.06 6.41
N THR A 34 8.15 -0.82 6.90
CA THR A 34 8.57 -0.82 8.30
C THR A 34 9.94 -0.21 8.49
N HIS A 35 10.03 0.79 9.38
CA HIS A 35 11.27 1.51 9.68
C HIS A 35 11.93 0.97 10.96
N GLU A 36 12.01 -0.36 11.09
CA GLU A 36 12.63 -1.02 12.26
C GLU A 36 14.07 -0.57 12.53
N TYR A 37 14.80 -0.11 11.51
CA TYR A 37 16.16 0.41 11.66
C TYR A 37 16.25 1.75 12.43
N ARG A 38 15.13 2.45 12.69
CA ARG A 38 15.09 3.76 13.38
C ARG A 38 14.38 3.76 14.74
N GLY A 39 13.89 2.62 15.22
CA GLY A 39 13.19 2.55 16.50
C GLY A 39 11.83 1.83 16.46
N GLY A 40 11.46 1.27 15.29
CA GLY A 40 10.16 0.64 15.08
C GLY A 40 9.13 1.65 14.59
N GLY A 41 8.29 1.21 13.67
CA GLY A 41 7.27 2.04 13.03
C GLY A 41 6.94 1.56 11.62
N PHE A 42 5.88 2.12 11.07
CA PHE A 42 5.36 1.82 9.75
C PHE A 42 4.99 3.12 9.03
N ASP A 43 5.44 3.29 7.81
CA ASP A 43 5.10 4.42 6.97
C ASP A 43 4.24 3.95 5.81
N VAL A 44 3.23 4.75 5.49
CA VAL A 44 2.34 4.51 4.36
C VAL A 44 2.61 5.58 3.31
N TYR A 45 2.82 5.16 2.07
CA TYR A 45 3.08 6.08 0.98
C TYR A 45 2.43 5.60 -0.31
N THR A 46 1.96 6.56 -1.13
CA THR A 46 1.53 6.32 -2.50
C THR A 46 2.59 6.84 -3.47
N ALA A 47 2.76 6.14 -4.58
CA ALA A 47 3.64 6.53 -5.67
C ALA A 47 2.88 6.49 -7.00
N THR A 48 3.06 7.52 -7.81
CA THR A 48 2.56 7.54 -9.19
C THR A 48 3.67 7.09 -10.16
N PRO A 49 3.33 6.58 -11.36
CA PRO A 49 4.32 6.21 -12.38
C PRO A 49 5.17 7.40 -12.87
N ASP A 50 4.70 8.64 -12.67
CA ASP A 50 5.46 9.88 -12.90
C ASP A 50 6.58 10.10 -11.87
N GLY A 51 6.68 9.24 -10.84
CA GLY A 51 7.69 9.30 -9.80
C GLY A 51 7.36 10.29 -8.69
N GLU A 52 6.09 10.67 -8.53
CA GLU A 52 5.63 11.47 -7.40
C GLU A 52 5.34 10.55 -6.21
N TRP A 53 5.88 10.89 -5.04
CA TRP A 53 5.69 10.15 -3.81
C TRP A 53 4.91 11.01 -2.82
N THR A 54 3.82 10.47 -2.31
CA THR A 54 2.99 11.12 -1.29
C THR A 54 3.05 10.30 -0.01
N HIS A 55 3.42 10.96 1.09
CA HIS A 55 3.42 10.34 2.41
C HIS A 55 2.01 10.43 3.02
N GLU A 56 1.38 9.28 3.23
CA GLU A 56 0.03 9.18 3.76
C GLU A 56 0.01 9.16 5.29
N GLY A 57 1.12 8.79 5.94
CA GLY A 57 1.29 8.87 7.38
C GLY A 57 2.33 7.91 7.95
N GLU A 58 2.71 8.17 9.20
CA GLU A 58 3.59 7.34 10.02
C GLU A 58 2.77 6.74 11.19
N PHE A 59 2.97 5.46 11.46
CA PHE A 59 2.24 4.68 12.45
C PHE A 59 3.21 3.86 13.30
N ALA A 60 2.88 3.63 14.57
CA ALA A 60 3.70 2.78 15.44
C ALA A 60 3.42 1.28 15.22
N ASP A 61 2.21 0.94 14.78
CA ASP A 61 1.68 -0.42 14.71
C ASP A 61 1.35 -0.83 13.27
N VAL A 62 1.58 -2.10 12.94
CA VAL A 62 1.32 -2.65 11.60
C VAL A 62 -0.16 -2.59 11.25
N ASP A 63 -1.05 -2.92 12.19
CA ASP A 63 -2.49 -2.88 11.98
C ASP A 63 -2.94 -1.47 11.56
N SER A 64 -2.50 -0.43 12.27
CA SER A 64 -2.86 0.96 11.95
C SER A 64 -2.33 1.41 10.58
N ALA A 65 -1.15 0.97 10.18
CA ALA A 65 -0.63 1.26 8.84
C ALA A 65 -1.42 0.55 7.74
N PHE A 66 -1.81 -0.71 7.96
CA PHE A 66 -2.66 -1.44 7.03
C PHE A 66 -4.08 -0.87 6.97
N GLU A 67 -4.66 -0.46 8.10
CA GLU A 67 -5.93 0.25 8.14
C GLU A 67 -5.87 1.55 7.32
N ARG A 68 -4.79 2.33 7.46
CA ARG A 68 -4.60 3.53 6.64
C ARG A 68 -4.49 3.20 5.16
N ALA A 69 -3.74 2.15 4.79
CA ALA A 69 -3.62 1.71 3.41
C ALA A 69 -4.99 1.32 2.81
N LEU A 70 -5.82 0.62 3.59
CA LEU A 70 -7.19 0.29 3.17
C LEU A 70 -8.06 1.54 3.02
N ASP A 71 -7.95 2.51 3.92
CA ASP A 71 -8.67 3.80 3.82
C ASP A 71 -8.30 4.56 2.54
N VAL A 72 -7.02 4.53 2.13
CA VAL A 72 -6.55 5.10 0.85
C VAL A 72 -7.22 4.40 -0.34
N ILE A 73 -7.27 3.06 -0.32
CA ILE A 73 -7.93 2.25 -1.35
C ILE A 73 -9.43 2.57 -1.42
N GLU A 74 -10.10 2.65 -0.28
CA GLU A 74 -11.54 2.97 -0.20
C GLU A 74 -11.83 4.40 -0.69
N SER A 75 -10.98 5.36 -0.32
CA SER A 75 -11.06 6.76 -0.76
C SER A 75 -10.86 6.91 -2.28
N SER A 76 -9.95 6.10 -2.85
CA SER A 76 -9.66 6.03 -4.29
C SER A 76 -10.88 5.60 -5.14
N SER A 77 -11.98 5.15 -4.53
CA SER A 77 -13.22 4.71 -5.22
C SER A 77 -13.01 3.53 -6.18
N HIS A 78 -11.89 2.83 -6.07
CA HIS A 78 -11.56 1.66 -6.90
C HIS A 78 -11.62 0.38 -6.07
N PRO A 79 -12.27 -0.69 -6.56
CA PRO A 79 -12.40 -1.93 -5.80
C PRO A 79 -11.04 -2.62 -5.62
N LEU A 80 -10.82 -3.21 -4.45
CA LEU A 80 -9.72 -4.14 -4.21
C LEU A 80 -10.04 -5.50 -4.86
N GLU A 81 -9.26 -5.89 -5.85
CA GLU A 81 -9.30 -7.22 -6.47
C GLU A 81 -8.79 -8.26 -5.45
N GLY A 82 -9.67 -9.21 -5.08
CA GLY A 82 -9.37 -10.26 -4.11
C GLY A 82 -10.31 -10.31 -2.90
N SER A 83 -11.17 -9.31 -2.69
CA SER A 83 -12.23 -9.36 -1.66
C SER A 83 -13.45 -10.14 -2.16
N ARG A 84 -13.25 -11.40 -2.54
CA ARG A 84 -14.35 -12.34 -2.81
C ARG A 84 -14.56 -13.18 -1.54
N PRO A 85 -15.60 -12.96 -0.72
CA PRO A 85 -16.01 -14.00 0.20
C PRO A 85 -16.50 -15.17 -0.65
N GLU A 86 -15.82 -16.31 -0.55
CA GLU A 86 -16.39 -17.60 -0.97
C GLU A 86 -17.51 -18.01 -0.02
#